data_AF-A0A8T4ZLH2-F1
#
_entry.id   AF-A0A8T4ZLH2-F1
#
_cell.length_a   1.000
_cell.length_b   1.000
_cell.length_c   1.000
_cell.angle_alpha   90.00
_cell.angle_beta   90.00
_cell.angle_gamma   90.00
#
_symmetry.space_group_name_H-M   'P 1'
#
loop_
_entity.id
_entity.type
_entity.pdbx_description
1 polymer ?
#
loop_
_entity_poly.entity_id
_entity_poly.type
_entity_poly.pdbx_seq_one_letter_code
_entity_poly.pdbx_strand_id
1 'polypeptide(L)'
;MKSRKEIIRKIKQGKIEIEGSVLIGRHCKIADGVRIINSCIDNYTKIDKGAVIENSAIMDRVIIEEKALIKESIIGRHVTVKSTAKKQTSIEAVSVIADDVTIAEGCKLEATKVYPQIV
;
A
#
# COMPACT_ATOMS: atom_id res chain seq x y z
N MET A 1 -3.76 -9.42 -18.51
CA MET A 1 -2.39 -9.25 -19.06
C MET A 1 -1.94 -7.79 -19.25
N LYS A 2 -2.82 -6.83 -19.60
CA LYS A 2 -2.41 -5.42 -19.84
C LYS A 2 -1.80 -4.72 -18.61
N SER A 3 -2.38 -4.87 -17.42
CA SER A 3 -1.90 -4.21 -16.18
C SER A 3 -0.49 -4.64 -15.77
N ARG A 4 -0.18 -5.94 -15.79
CA ARG A 4 1.18 -6.44 -15.45
C ARG A 4 2.25 -5.87 -16.38
N LYS A 5 1.98 -5.84 -17.70
CA LYS A 5 2.92 -5.26 -18.68
C LYS A 5 3.17 -3.78 -18.41
N GLU A 6 2.14 -3.04 -18.02
CA GLU A 6 2.24 -1.63 -17.67
C GLU A 6 3.12 -1.40 -16.42
N ILE A 7 2.91 -2.17 -15.35
CA ILE A 7 3.72 -2.08 -14.13
C ILE A 7 5.20 -2.36 -14.45
N ILE A 8 5.50 -3.43 -15.20
CA ILE A 8 6.87 -3.74 -15.62
C ILE A 8 7.47 -2.59 -16.44
N ARG A 9 6.70 -1.99 -17.36
CA ARG A 9 7.15 -0.85 -18.15
C ARG A 9 7.50 0.36 -17.26
N LYS A 10 6.66 0.66 -16.27
CA LYS A 10 6.88 1.77 -15.34
C LYS A 10 8.11 1.55 -14.45
N ILE A 11 8.33 0.33 -13.99
CA ILE A 11 9.56 -0.04 -13.24
C ILE A 11 10.79 0.20 -14.10
N LYS A 12 10.81 -0.29 -15.35
CA LYS A 12 11.93 -0.06 -16.29
C LYS A 12 12.18 1.42 -16.60
N GLN A 13 11.16 2.26 -16.47
CA GLN A 13 11.24 3.72 -16.68
C GLN A 13 11.59 4.50 -15.40
N GLY A 14 11.82 3.83 -14.27
CA GLY A 14 12.05 4.49 -12.98
C GLY A 14 10.81 5.21 -12.42
N LYS A 15 9.61 4.93 -12.95
CA LYS A 15 8.35 5.53 -12.49
C LYS A 15 7.75 4.80 -11.29
N ILE A 16 8.15 3.57 -11.05
CA ILE A 16 7.85 2.81 -9.84
C ILE A 16 9.19 2.29 -9.35
N GLU A 17 9.50 2.57 -8.10
CA GLU A 17 10.72 2.12 -7.45
C GLU A 17 10.43 0.82 -6.70
N ILE A 18 11.23 -0.21 -6.98
CA ILE A 18 11.15 -1.53 -6.37
C ILE A 18 12.53 -1.87 -5.83
N GLU A 19 12.62 -2.17 -4.53
CA GLU A 19 13.88 -2.49 -3.87
C GLU A 19 13.73 -3.72 -2.96
N GLY A 20 14.74 -4.59 -2.97
CA GLY A 20 14.78 -5.78 -2.13
C GLY A 20 13.72 -6.83 -2.50
N SER A 21 13.17 -7.49 -1.47
CA SER A 21 12.25 -8.61 -1.66
C SER A 21 10.82 -8.13 -1.86
N VAL A 22 10.39 -7.96 -3.12
CA VAL A 22 9.04 -7.48 -3.45
C VAL A 22 8.24 -8.50 -4.25
N LEU A 23 7.02 -8.78 -3.78
CA LEU A 23 6.02 -9.56 -4.50
C LEU A 23 4.85 -8.66 -4.88
N ILE A 24 4.41 -8.71 -6.14
CA ILE A 24 3.21 -8.01 -6.61
C ILE A 24 2.25 -9.03 -7.22
N GLY A 25 1.05 -9.09 -6.65
CA GLY A 25 -0.05 -9.95 -7.03
C GLY A 25 -0.66 -9.59 -8.38
N ARG A 26 -1.76 -10.26 -8.71
CA ARG A 26 -2.44 -10.09 -9.99
C ARG A 26 -3.43 -8.94 -9.94
N HIS A 27 -3.71 -8.36 -11.10
CA HIS A 27 -4.71 -7.30 -11.26
C HIS A 27 -4.46 -6.02 -10.45
N CYS A 28 -3.24 -5.82 -9.94
CA CYS A 28 -2.86 -4.59 -9.27
C CYS A 28 -2.81 -3.40 -10.26
N LYS A 29 -3.02 -2.20 -9.72
CA LYS A 29 -2.83 -0.93 -10.41
C LYS A 29 -1.90 -0.07 -9.56
N ILE A 30 -0.76 0.32 -10.13
CA ILE A 30 0.27 1.08 -9.42
C ILE A 30 0.58 2.35 -10.21
N ALA A 31 0.40 3.49 -9.57
CA ALA A 31 0.62 4.80 -10.16
C ALA A 31 2.11 5.18 -10.18
N ASP A 32 2.43 6.30 -10.82
CA ASP A 32 3.80 6.81 -10.92
C ASP A 32 4.25 7.41 -9.57
N GLY A 33 5.55 7.33 -9.29
CA GLY A 33 6.19 7.80 -8.06
C GLY A 33 6.04 6.87 -6.87
N VAL A 34 5.42 5.69 -7.03
CA VAL A 34 5.26 4.71 -5.94
C VAL A 34 6.60 4.04 -5.64
N ARG A 35 6.91 3.90 -4.34
CA ARG A 35 8.09 3.16 -3.84
C ARG A 35 7.65 1.96 -3.02
N ILE A 36 8.18 0.78 -3.33
CA ILE A 36 7.88 -0.47 -2.65
C ILE A 36 9.20 -1.17 -2.28
N ILE A 37 9.41 -1.40 -0.98
CA ILE A 37 10.63 -2.01 -0.45
C ILE A 37 10.28 -3.18 0.45
N ASN A 38 10.89 -4.34 0.24
CA ASN A 38 10.75 -5.51 1.13
C ASN A 38 9.29 -5.81 1.52
N SER A 39 8.38 -5.74 0.55
CA SER A 39 6.93 -5.75 0.80
C SER A 39 6.18 -6.68 -0.14
N CYS A 40 5.06 -7.20 0.35
CA CYS A 40 4.12 -7.99 -0.43
C CYS A 40 2.87 -7.16 -0.75
N ILE A 41 2.51 -7.07 -2.02
CA ILE A 41 1.28 -6.45 -2.50
C ILE A 41 0.39 -7.53 -3.10
N ASP A 42 -0.74 -7.84 -2.48
CA ASP A 42 -1.63 -8.91 -2.94
C ASP A 42 -2.58 -8.46 -4.05
N ASN A 43 -3.50 -9.33 -4.46
CA ASN A 43 -4.26 -9.18 -5.69
C ASN A 43 -5.26 -8.01 -5.64
N TYR A 44 -5.56 -7.46 -6.82
CA TYR A 44 -6.56 -6.41 -7.02
C TYR A 44 -6.31 -5.11 -6.23
N THR A 45 -5.12 -4.93 -5.68
CA THR A 45 -4.74 -3.74 -4.91
C THR A 45 -4.46 -2.55 -5.82
N LYS A 46 -4.92 -1.37 -5.41
CA LYS A 46 -4.71 -0.09 -6.09
C LYS A 46 -3.81 0.80 -5.23
N ILE A 47 -2.73 1.30 -5.82
CA ILE A 47 -1.78 2.19 -5.17
C ILE A 47 -1.66 3.46 -6.01
N ASP A 48 -2.06 4.59 -5.44
CA ASP A 48 -2.03 5.89 -6.09
C ASP A 48 -0.67 6.60 -5.91
N LYS A 49 -0.53 7.75 -6.58
CA LYS A 49 0.75 8.39 -6.86
C LYS A 49 1.56 8.67 -5.59
N GLY A 50 2.86 8.45 -5.67
CA GLY A 50 3.78 8.85 -4.61
C GLY A 50 3.63 8.10 -3.27
N ALA A 51 2.81 7.05 -3.21
CA ALA A 51 2.70 6.24 -2.00
C ALA A 51 4.01 5.47 -1.74
N VAL A 52 4.33 5.28 -0.46
CA VAL A 52 5.54 4.61 0.00
C VAL A 52 5.14 3.44 0.89
N ILE A 53 5.61 2.25 0.52
CA ILE A 53 5.30 0.98 1.22
C ILE A 53 6.62 0.27 1.52
N GLU A 54 6.98 0.17 2.79
CA GLU A 54 8.26 -0.40 3.22
C GLU A 54 8.05 -1.47 4.28
N ASN A 55 8.74 -2.60 4.16
CA ASN A 55 8.72 -3.70 5.14
C ASN A 55 7.30 -4.13 5.55
N SER A 56 6.35 -4.14 4.60
CA SER A 56 4.92 -4.24 4.90
C SER A 56 4.22 -5.33 4.08
N ALA A 57 3.09 -5.81 4.60
CA ALA A 57 2.20 -6.74 3.90
C ALA A 57 0.87 -6.05 3.59
N ILE A 58 0.55 -5.93 2.31
CA ILE A 58 -0.70 -5.36 1.81
C ILE A 58 -1.54 -6.48 1.22
N MET A 59 -2.67 -6.78 1.84
CA MET A 59 -3.53 -7.90 1.45
C MET A 59 -4.41 -7.57 0.24
N ASP A 60 -5.36 -8.46 -0.08
CA ASP A 60 -6.18 -8.33 -1.29
C ASP A 60 -7.09 -7.09 -1.28
N ARG A 61 -7.25 -6.47 -2.46
CA ARG A 61 -8.24 -5.41 -2.74
C ARG A 61 -8.07 -4.17 -1.86
N VAL A 62 -6.86 -3.87 -1.43
CA VAL A 62 -6.56 -2.65 -0.68
C VAL A 62 -6.53 -1.45 -1.64
N ILE A 63 -7.00 -0.30 -1.17
CA ILE A 63 -6.86 0.98 -1.85
C ILE A 63 -5.94 1.87 -1.01
N ILE A 64 -4.79 2.22 -1.57
CA ILE A 64 -3.80 3.13 -0.97
C ILE A 64 -3.82 4.40 -1.80
N GLU A 65 -4.29 5.50 -1.21
CA GLU A 65 -4.40 6.78 -1.90
C GLU A 65 -3.08 7.56 -1.94
N GLU A 66 -3.12 8.72 -2.59
CA GLU A 66 -1.96 9.53 -2.93
C GLU A 66 -1.08 9.86 -1.72
N LYS A 67 0.23 9.60 -1.88
CA LYS A 67 1.28 9.86 -0.90
C LYS A 67 1.04 9.29 0.51
N ALA A 68 0.26 8.22 0.63
CA ALA A 68 0.18 7.48 1.88
C ALA A 68 1.53 6.84 2.22
N LEU A 69 1.84 6.77 3.51
CA LEU A 69 3.06 6.15 4.04
C LEU A 69 2.68 4.92 4.85
N ILE A 70 3.17 3.75 4.45
CA ILE A 70 2.95 2.50 5.18
C ILE A 70 4.30 1.85 5.43
N LYS A 71 4.67 1.72 6.70
CA LYS A 71 5.95 1.12 7.12
C LYS A 71 5.75 0.06 8.17
N GLU A 72 6.46 -1.05 8.03
CA GLU A 72 6.53 -2.10 9.05
C GLU A 72 5.15 -2.55 9.51
N SER A 73 4.18 -2.65 8.61
CA SER A 73 2.77 -2.80 8.98
C SER A 73 2.04 -3.85 8.12
N ILE A 74 0.92 -4.33 8.66
CA ILE A 74 0.00 -5.25 7.96
C ILE A 74 -1.30 -4.51 7.67
N ILE A 75 -1.68 -4.49 6.40
CA ILE A 75 -2.93 -3.89 5.92
C ILE A 75 -3.84 -5.01 5.42
N GLY A 76 -4.93 -5.24 6.15
CA GLY A 76 -5.96 -6.25 5.90
C GLY A 76 -6.67 -6.08 4.57
N ARG A 77 -7.50 -7.06 4.23
CA ARG A 77 -8.24 -7.08 2.96
C ARG A 77 -9.29 -5.99 2.93
N HIS A 78 -9.60 -5.50 1.73
CA HIS A 78 -10.64 -4.47 1.52
C HIS A 78 -10.42 -3.16 2.29
N VAL A 79 -9.21 -2.93 2.82
CA VAL A 79 -8.89 -1.69 3.51
C VAL A 79 -8.77 -0.54 2.52
N THR A 80 -9.29 0.62 2.90
CA THR A 80 -9.05 1.89 2.19
C THR A 80 -8.25 2.84 3.08
N VAL A 81 -7.03 3.15 2.67
CA VAL A 81 -6.19 4.17 3.30
C VAL A 81 -6.37 5.47 2.54
N LYS A 82 -7.25 6.35 3.04
CA LYS A 82 -7.46 7.66 2.43
C LYS A 82 -6.28 8.56 2.71
N SER A 83 -5.81 9.28 1.70
CA SER A 83 -4.63 10.14 1.79
C SER A 83 -4.58 11.08 0.60
N THR A 84 -4.14 12.31 0.85
CA THR A 84 -3.95 13.31 -0.21
C THR A 84 -2.60 13.99 -0.04
N ALA A 85 -2.15 14.69 -1.08
CA ALA A 85 -0.92 15.48 -1.00
C ALA A 85 -0.94 16.55 0.09
N LYS A 86 -2.12 17.00 0.55
CA LYS A 86 -2.29 17.99 1.63
C LYS A 86 -2.47 17.35 3.00
N LYS A 87 -3.12 16.18 3.06
CA LYS A 87 -3.43 15.44 4.29
C LYS A 87 -2.95 14.01 4.11
N GLN A 88 -1.64 13.85 4.25
CA GLN A 88 -0.99 12.56 4.12
C GLN A 88 -1.34 11.69 5.32
N THR A 89 -1.69 10.44 5.06
CA THR A 89 -1.92 9.44 6.10
C THR A 89 -0.69 8.57 6.26
N SER A 90 -0.28 8.30 7.51
CA SER A 90 0.82 7.39 7.82
C SER A 90 0.40 6.27 8.76
N ILE A 91 0.91 5.07 8.49
CA ILE A 91 0.69 3.84 9.24
C ILE A 91 2.06 3.18 9.42
N GLU A 92 2.59 3.22 10.64
CA GLU A 92 4.00 2.95 10.91
C GLU A 92 4.18 2.10 12.17
N ALA A 93 5.41 1.64 12.39
CA ALA A 93 5.88 1.01 13.62
C ALA A 93 5.05 -0.21 14.10
N VAL A 94 4.97 -1.28 13.28
CA VAL A 94 4.29 -2.54 13.67
C VAL A 94 2.79 -2.34 13.91
N SER A 95 2.14 -1.62 12.99
CA SER A 95 0.69 -1.41 13.02
C SER A 95 -0.05 -2.49 12.24
N VAL A 96 -1.29 -2.79 12.68
CA VAL A 96 -2.19 -3.74 12.01
C VAL A 96 -3.53 -3.09 11.77
N ILE A 97 -3.95 -3.04 10.51
CA ILE A 97 -5.30 -2.61 10.11
C ILE A 97 -6.06 -3.85 9.66
N ALA A 98 -7.15 -4.19 10.33
CA ALA A 98 -7.93 -5.37 9.96
C ALA A 98 -8.79 -5.15 8.71
N ASP A 99 -9.41 -6.23 8.25
CA ASP A 99 -10.21 -6.27 7.05
C ASP A 99 -11.39 -5.27 7.11
N ASP A 100 -11.78 -4.75 5.94
CA ASP A 100 -12.91 -3.83 5.73
C ASP A 100 -12.83 -2.47 6.47
N VAL A 101 -11.65 -2.08 6.95
CA VAL A 101 -11.43 -0.79 7.61
C VAL A 101 -11.21 0.34 6.58
N THR A 102 -11.77 1.51 6.86
CA THR A 102 -11.41 2.76 6.16
C THR A 102 -10.68 3.70 7.10
N ILE A 103 -9.44 4.06 6.76
CA ILE A 103 -8.67 5.09 7.45
C ILE A 103 -8.94 6.43 6.77
N ALA A 104 -9.26 7.47 7.56
CA ALA A 104 -9.50 8.81 7.06
C ALA A 104 -8.20 9.52 6.66
N GLU A 105 -8.32 10.57 5.84
CA GLU A 105 -7.17 11.39 5.43
C GLU A 105 -6.51 12.09 6.63
N GLY A 106 -5.18 12.17 6.63
CA GLY A 106 -4.41 12.86 7.67
C GLY A 106 -4.26 12.06 8.97
N CYS A 107 -4.68 10.80 9.00
CA CYS A 107 -4.45 9.93 10.16
C CYS A 107 -2.97 9.60 10.31
N LYS A 108 -2.50 9.50 11.56
CA LYS A 108 -1.18 9.01 11.90
C LYS A 108 -1.34 7.87 12.90
N LEU A 109 -0.97 6.67 12.49
CA LEU A 109 -1.09 5.45 13.29
C LEU A 109 0.32 4.89 13.50
N GLU A 110 0.71 4.74 14.76
CA GLU A 110 2.02 4.22 15.16
C GLU A 110 1.79 3.13 16.21
N ALA A 111 2.40 1.96 16.03
CA ALA A 111 2.26 0.81 16.95
C ALA A 111 0.81 0.50 17.35
N THR A 112 -0.11 0.66 16.40
CA THR A 112 -1.56 0.62 16.66
C THR A 112 -2.21 -0.56 15.96
N LYS A 113 -3.22 -1.14 16.62
CA LYS A 113 -4.09 -2.16 16.03
C LYS A 113 -5.49 -1.58 15.86
N VAL A 114 -5.94 -1.46 14.62
CA VAL A 114 -7.30 -1.01 14.29
C VAL A 114 -8.16 -2.22 13.99
N TYR A 115 -9.18 -2.41 14.84
CA TYR A 115 -10.18 -3.48 14.72
C TYR A 115 -9.58 -4.89 14.63
N PRO A 116 -8.63 -5.30 15.50
CA PRO A 116 -8.00 -6.62 15.39
C PRO A 116 -9.06 -7.72 15.54
N GLN A 117 -9.47 -8.32 14.41
CA GLN A 117 -10.32 -9.49 14.40
C GLN A 117 -9.46 -10.72 14.67
N ILE A 118 -9.92 -11.54 15.61
CA ILE A 118 -9.44 -12.92 15.78
C ILE A 118 -10.42 -13.76 14.96
N VAL A 119 -9.94 -14.34 13.85
CA VAL A 119 -10.62 -15.45 13.17
C VAL A 119 -10.41 -16.74 13.94
#